data_AF-A0A182SM52-F1
#
_entry.id   AF-A0A182SM52-F1
#
_cell.length_a   1.000
_cell.length_b   1.000
_cell.length_c   1.000
_cell.angle_alpha   90.00
_cell.angle_beta   90.00
_cell.angle_gamma   90.00
#
_symmetry.space_group_name_H-M   'P 1'
#
loop_
_entity.id
_entity.type
_entity.pdbx_description
1 polymer ?
#
loop_
_entity_poly.entity_id
_entity_poly.type
_entity_poly.pdbx_seq_one_letter_code
_entity_poly.pdbx_strand_id
1 'polypeptide(L)'
;MCCPDGMYFNPDTQLCDDETNVDCQIEPPACETTTNSPDTTTTTSAEETPTQDPDISTTTDTTTTTSDTDTTTQESTTTEDTTSTAAVETTTVQEGVDLAALCAAQPTDSLVELAFPGECSMYVMCENRELVATELCPAGLHFNPILSVCDSPDHAECLEFVCQDNPVGSQVALASLNSCQRYFICIGNVTVERFCAPGTIYEAENEWCIVDDLENPCEVSILTVR
;
A
#
# COMPACT_ATOMS: atom_id res chain seq x y z
N MET A 1 5.99 2.58 30.81
CA MET A 1 6.01 2.70 32.28
C MET A 1 7.18 1.89 32.80
N CYS A 2 7.76 2.30 33.92
CA CYS A 2 9.00 1.75 34.44
C CYS A 2 8.69 1.09 35.78
N CYS A 3 9.05 -0.19 35.94
CA CYS A 3 8.75 -0.90 37.18
C CYS A 3 9.75 -0.55 38.28
N PRO A 4 9.30 -0.36 39.53
CA PRO A 4 10.20 -0.22 40.66
C PRO A 4 11.16 -1.41 40.77
N ASP A 5 12.31 -1.20 41.40
CA ASP A 5 13.35 -2.22 41.58
C ASP A 5 12.75 -3.53 42.13
N GLY A 6 12.93 -4.63 41.38
CA GLY A 6 12.46 -5.97 41.75
C GLY A 6 11.05 -6.35 41.27
N MET A 7 10.36 -5.47 40.53
CA MET A 7 9.05 -5.78 39.91
C MET A 7 9.15 -5.88 38.38
N TYR A 8 8.27 -6.69 37.79
CA TYR A 8 8.25 -7.01 36.36
C TYR A 8 6.98 -6.47 35.70
N PHE A 9 7.08 -5.98 34.47
CA PHE A 9 5.91 -5.50 33.75
C PHE A 9 5.05 -6.67 33.29
N ASN A 10 3.79 -6.69 33.73
CA ASN A 10 2.80 -7.65 33.31
C ASN A 10 2.03 -7.09 32.11
N PRO A 11 2.16 -7.69 30.91
CA PRO A 11 1.46 -7.22 29.71
C PRO A 11 -0.06 -7.41 29.78
N ASP A 12 -0.54 -8.39 30.56
CA ASP A 12 -1.96 -8.70 30.68
C ASP A 12 -2.69 -7.70 31.59
N THR A 13 -2.02 -7.20 32.62
CA THR A 13 -2.58 -6.21 33.55
C THR A 13 -2.11 -4.79 33.27
N GLN A 14 -1.11 -4.62 32.40
CA GLN A 14 -0.38 -3.37 32.13
C GLN A 14 0.19 -2.69 33.39
N LEU A 15 0.43 -3.48 34.44
CA LEU A 15 0.95 -3.04 35.73
C LEU A 15 2.25 -3.77 36.06
N CYS A 16 2.93 -3.30 37.11
CA CYS A 16 4.11 -3.98 37.63
C CYS A 16 3.69 -5.02 38.67
N ASP A 17 4.08 -6.27 38.44
CA ASP A 17 3.75 -7.42 39.27
C ASP A 17 5.01 -8.18 39.71
N ASP A 18 4.86 -9.04 40.71
CA ASP A 18 5.92 -9.93 41.19
C ASP A 18 6.28 -11.01 40.15
N GLU A 19 7.53 -11.50 40.20
CA GLU A 19 8.09 -12.49 39.24
C GLU A 19 7.26 -13.78 39.08
N THR A 20 6.46 -14.15 40.07
CA THR A 20 5.62 -15.34 40.04
C THR A 20 4.33 -15.15 39.24
N ASN A 21 3.98 -13.89 38.92
CA ASN A 21 2.73 -13.48 38.28
C ASN A 21 2.96 -12.92 36.87
N VAL A 22 4.18 -13.03 36.33
CA VAL A 22 4.54 -12.57 34.99
C VAL A 22 5.04 -13.75 34.17
N ASP A 23 4.34 -14.05 33.06
CA ASP A 23 4.59 -15.25 32.23
C ASP A 23 5.86 -15.14 31.36
N CYS A 24 6.51 -13.97 31.34
CA CYS A 24 7.74 -13.73 30.57
C CYS A 24 8.74 -12.84 31.34
N GLN A 25 9.97 -13.32 31.49
CA GLN A 25 11.10 -12.54 32.00
C GLN A 25 11.67 -11.68 30.87
N ILE A 26 11.01 -10.56 30.55
CA ILE A 26 11.58 -9.52 29.69
C ILE A 26 12.29 -8.54 30.62
N GLU A 27 13.62 -8.43 30.53
CA GLU A 27 14.38 -7.41 31.26
C GLU A 27 13.88 -6.01 30.84
N PRO A 28 13.28 -5.24 31.76
CA PRO A 28 12.78 -3.93 31.41
C PRO A 28 13.95 -2.97 31.14
N PRO A 29 13.78 -1.98 30.24
CA PRO A 29 14.78 -0.95 30.02
C PRO A 29 15.06 -0.19 31.33
N ALA A 30 16.34 0.16 31.55
CA ALA A 30 16.77 0.86 32.75
C ALA A 30 15.99 2.18 32.92
N CYS A 31 15.39 2.36 34.10
CA CYS A 31 14.66 3.57 34.40
C CYS A 31 15.62 4.74 34.57
N GLU A 32 15.53 5.72 33.68
CA GLU A 32 16.25 6.97 33.85
C GLU A 32 15.68 7.73 35.05
N THR A 33 16.47 7.80 36.12
CA THR A 33 16.18 8.61 37.29
C THR A 33 16.48 10.07 37.00
N THR A 34 15.57 10.74 36.30
CA THR A 34 15.57 12.22 36.27
C THR A 34 14.79 12.74 37.48
N THR A 35 15.54 13.05 38.52
CA THR A 35 15.09 13.85 39.64
C THR A 35 14.85 15.27 39.13
N ASN A 36 13.61 15.77 39.19
CA ASN A 36 13.24 17.11 39.69
C ASN A 36 11.75 17.44 39.44
N SER A 37 10.97 17.34 40.52
CA SER A 37 10.01 18.32 41.07
C SER A 37 8.85 18.93 40.24
N PRO A 38 7.79 19.42 40.94
CA PRO A 38 6.41 19.42 40.46
C PRO A 38 5.88 20.80 40.05
N ASP A 39 4.82 20.82 39.25
CA ASP A 39 3.64 21.68 39.50
C ASP A 39 2.48 21.21 38.60
N THR A 40 1.35 20.76 39.14
CA THR A 40 0.16 21.55 39.51
C THR A 40 -0.28 22.55 38.44
N THR A 41 -1.34 22.25 37.67
CA THR A 41 -2.57 23.06 37.68
C THR A 41 -3.70 22.43 36.85
N THR A 42 -4.82 22.23 37.54
CA THR A 42 -6.19 22.14 37.06
C THR A 42 -6.59 23.39 36.28
N THR A 43 -7.41 23.29 35.22
CA THR A 43 -8.55 24.21 34.97
C THR A 43 -9.53 23.63 33.94
N THR A 44 -10.80 23.65 34.34
CA THR A 44 -12.04 23.32 33.63
C THR A 44 -12.58 24.53 32.85
N SER A 45 -13.18 24.31 31.66
CA SER A 45 -14.29 25.07 31.04
C SER A 45 -14.29 24.83 29.53
N ALA A 46 -15.38 24.92 28.77
CA ALA A 46 -16.81 24.89 29.00
C ALA A 46 -17.43 24.82 27.59
N GLU A 47 -18.51 24.08 27.48
CA GLU A 47 -19.36 23.89 26.32
C GLU A 47 -20.25 25.11 26.10
N GLU A 48 -20.29 25.67 24.87
CA GLU A 48 -21.44 26.42 24.36
C GLU A 48 -21.59 26.24 22.83
N THR A 49 -22.76 25.74 22.43
CA THR A 49 -23.50 25.89 21.16
C THR A 49 -24.95 26.16 21.63
N PRO A 50 -25.91 26.78 20.90
CA PRO A 50 -26.08 26.89 19.44
C PRO A 50 -26.61 28.27 18.96
N THR A 51 -26.84 28.46 17.65
CA THR A 51 -28.05 29.13 17.09
C THR A 51 -28.17 28.90 15.56
N GLN A 52 -29.42 28.62 15.17
CA GLN A 52 -30.10 28.43 13.86
C GLN A 52 -29.81 29.52 12.79
N ASP A 53 -29.61 29.18 11.51
CA ASP A 53 -30.57 28.88 10.40
C ASP A 53 -31.02 30.15 9.63
N PRO A 54 -31.81 30.07 8.53
CA PRO A 54 -31.56 29.64 7.15
C PRO A 54 -31.42 30.83 6.17
N ASP A 55 -30.90 30.62 4.95
CA ASP A 55 -31.63 31.10 3.76
C ASP A 55 -31.19 30.45 2.45
N ILE A 56 -32.14 30.54 1.54
CA ILE A 56 -32.44 29.81 0.31
C ILE A 56 -31.66 30.39 -0.90
N SER A 57 -31.45 29.57 -1.92
CA SER A 57 -31.87 29.83 -3.32
C SER A 57 -30.89 29.31 -4.38
N THR A 58 -31.45 28.43 -5.18
CA THR A 58 -31.16 28.01 -6.57
C THR A 58 -30.59 29.08 -7.51
N THR A 59 -29.66 28.68 -8.40
CA THR A 59 -29.79 28.92 -9.87
C THR A 59 -28.97 27.92 -10.69
N THR A 60 -29.61 27.33 -11.69
CA THR A 60 -29.06 26.67 -12.89
C THR A 60 -28.10 27.57 -13.68
N ASP A 61 -27.09 26.99 -14.33
CA ASP A 61 -26.92 27.21 -15.78
C ASP A 61 -25.96 26.20 -16.45
N THR A 62 -26.39 25.84 -17.66
CA THR A 62 -25.82 24.89 -18.60
C THR A 62 -24.87 25.62 -19.55
N THR A 63 -23.68 25.08 -19.83
CA THR A 63 -23.00 25.31 -21.12
C THR A 63 -22.18 24.10 -21.56
N THR A 64 -22.59 23.57 -22.70
CA THR A 64 -21.90 22.64 -23.60
C THR A 64 -20.71 23.34 -24.27
N THR A 65 -19.58 22.64 -24.44
CA THR A 65 -18.62 22.96 -25.51
C THR A 65 -17.93 21.68 -25.98
N THR A 66 -17.92 21.51 -27.29
CA THR A 66 -17.40 20.40 -28.09
C THR A 66 -16.06 20.80 -28.73
N SER A 67 -15.36 19.81 -29.29
CA SER A 67 -14.24 19.89 -30.25
C SER A 67 -12.84 20.14 -29.66
N ASP A 68 -11.74 19.62 -30.19
CA ASP A 68 -11.42 18.55 -31.16
C ASP A 68 -9.88 18.36 -31.06
N THR A 69 -9.40 17.14 -31.27
CA THR A 69 -8.20 16.71 -32.02
C THR A 69 -6.96 17.62 -32.07
N ASP A 70 -5.78 17.13 -31.64
CA ASP A 70 -4.67 16.93 -32.61
C ASP A 70 -3.53 16.03 -32.13
N THR A 71 -3.10 15.17 -33.05
CA THR A 71 -2.03 14.18 -32.97
C THR A 71 -0.75 14.82 -33.50
N THR A 72 0.40 14.63 -32.84
CA THR A 72 1.70 14.89 -33.48
C THR A 72 2.74 13.89 -33.01
N THR A 73 3.04 12.95 -33.90
CA THR A 73 4.21 12.07 -33.89
C THR A 73 5.43 12.86 -34.38
N GLN A 74 6.54 12.82 -33.64
CA GLN A 74 7.86 13.11 -34.21
C GLN A 74 8.91 12.10 -33.74
N GLU A 75 9.44 11.41 -34.74
CA GLU A 75 10.61 10.56 -34.77
C GLU A 75 11.89 11.40 -34.72
N SER A 76 12.93 10.95 -34.01
CA SER A 76 14.28 11.48 -34.17
C SER A 76 15.34 10.43 -33.85
N THR A 77 16.32 10.39 -34.75
CA THR A 77 17.37 9.41 -34.93
C THR A 77 18.72 9.86 -34.34
N THR A 78 19.51 8.84 -34.01
CA THR A 78 20.92 8.68 -33.57
C THR A 78 21.94 9.80 -33.81
N THR A 79 22.87 10.00 -32.87
CA THR A 79 24.34 10.03 -33.14
C THR A 79 25.11 9.66 -31.86
N GLU A 80 26.01 8.69 -32.00
CA GLU A 80 26.99 8.22 -31.01
C GLU A 80 28.08 9.28 -30.79
N ASP A 81 28.54 9.44 -29.54
CA ASP A 81 29.89 9.94 -29.32
C ASP A 81 30.55 9.26 -28.12
N THR A 82 31.75 8.76 -28.40
CA THR A 82 32.57 7.91 -27.54
C THR A 82 33.52 8.78 -26.75
N THR A 83 33.66 8.58 -25.43
CA THR A 83 34.95 8.75 -24.72
C THR A 83 34.90 8.02 -23.37
N SER A 84 35.87 7.12 -23.21
CA SER A 84 36.13 6.30 -22.03
C SER A 84 37.02 7.03 -21.02
N THR A 85 36.73 6.89 -19.72
CA THR A 85 37.74 6.94 -18.65
C THR A 85 37.28 6.07 -17.47
N ALA A 86 38.25 5.40 -16.86
CA ALA A 86 38.12 4.14 -16.13
C ALA A 86 37.54 4.21 -14.70
N ALA A 87 36.73 3.18 -14.42
CA ALA A 87 36.62 2.35 -13.22
C ALA A 87 36.43 3.00 -11.83
N VAL A 88 35.18 2.98 -11.38
CA VAL A 88 34.80 2.64 -10.00
C VAL A 88 33.71 1.57 -10.10
N GLU A 89 33.91 0.43 -9.43
CA GLU A 89 32.93 -0.66 -9.37
C GLU A 89 31.67 -0.19 -8.64
N THR A 90 30.61 0.00 -9.39
CA THR A 90 29.23 -0.03 -8.90
C THR A 90 28.47 -0.87 -9.91
N THR A 91 28.17 -2.11 -9.56
CA THR A 91 27.35 -3.01 -10.36
C THR A 91 25.93 -2.47 -10.42
N THR A 92 25.71 -1.57 -11.36
CA THR A 92 24.39 -1.14 -11.84
C THR A 92 24.24 -1.71 -13.23
N VAL A 93 23.75 -2.95 -13.30
CA VAL A 93 23.21 -3.51 -14.53
C VAL A 93 21.78 -2.97 -14.61
N GLN A 94 21.55 -2.00 -15.49
CA GLN A 94 20.20 -1.82 -16.03
C GLN A 94 19.92 -3.03 -16.92
N GLU A 95 19.48 -4.11 -16.28
CA GLU A 95 18.88 -5.26 -16.94
C GLU A 95 17.42 -4.89 -17.17
N GLY A 96 17.00 -4.87 -18.43
CA GLY A 96 15.57 -4.80 -18.74
C GLY A 96 14.84 -5.96 -18.06
N VAL A 97 13.56 -5.74 -17.75
CA VAL A 97 12.70 -6.77 -17.17
C VAL A 97 12.70 -8.01 -18.08
N ASP A 98 13.08 -9.18 -17.54
CA ASP A 98 13.02 -10.45 -18.28
C ASP A 98 11.57 -10.97 -18.34
N LEU A 99 10.80 -10.41 -19.27
CA LEU A 99 9.41 -10.79 -19.53
C LEU A 99 9.28 -12.23 -20.02
N ALA A 100 10.30 -12.77 -20.67
CA ALA A 100 10.30 -14.15 -21.14
C ALA A 100 10.37 -15.12 -19.95
N ALA A 101 11.24 -14.86 -18.97
CA ALA A 101 11.27 -15.63 -17.73
C ALA A 101 9.96 -15.53 -16.93
N LEU A 102 9.33 -14.35 -16.92
CA LEU A 102 8.03 -14.14 -16.29
C LEU A 102 6.93 -15.03 -16.90
N CYS A 103 6.86 -15.09 -18.23
CA CYS A 103 5.93 -15.99 -18.92
C CYS A 103 6.30 -17.47 -18.74
N ALA A 104 7.59 -17.81 -18.78
CA ALA A 104 8.08 -19.18 -18.60
C ALA A 104 7.72 -19.76 -17.22
N ALA A 105 7.64 -18.91 -16.20
CA ALA A 105 7.29 -19.28 -14.83
C ALA A 105 5.79 -19.56 -14.61
N GLN A 106 4.92 -19.26 -15.59
CA GLN A 106 3.49 -19.49 -15.44
C GLN A 106 3.16 -20.99 -15.28
N PRO A 107 2.20 -21.35 -14.41
CA PRO A 107 1.92 -22.74 -14.08
C PRO A 107 1.21 -23.51 -15.21
N THR A 108 0.51 -22.80 -16.10
CA THR A 108 -0.38 -23.36 -17.11
C THR A 108 0.02 -22.96 -18.53
N ASP A 109 -0.29 -23.82 -19.50
CA ASP A 109 -0.12 -23.55 -20.93
C ASP A 109 -1.40 -22.92 -21.50
N SER A 110 -1.74 -21.73 -20.99
CA SER A 110 -2.95 -20.97 -21.36
C SER A 110 -2.58 -19.52 -21.66
N LEU A 111 -3.51 -18.76 -22.22
CA LEU A 111 -3.42 -17.30 -22.23
C LEU A 111 -3.55 -16.78 -20.79
N VAL A 112 -2.58 -15.98 -20.35
CA VAL A 112 -2.53 -15.33 -19.04
C VAL A 112 -2.09 -13.88 -19.23
N GLU A 113 -2.79 -12.95 -18.60
CA GLU A 113 -2.44 -11.53 -18.58
C GLU A 113 -1.84 -11.17 -17.22
N LEU A 114 -0.64 -10.58 -17.22
CA LEU A 114 0.12 -10.27 -16.01
C LEU A 114 0.41 -8.77 -15.95
N ALA A 115 0.48 -8.21 -14.75
CA ALA A 115 0.94 -6.84 -14.58
C ALA A 115 2.36 -6.67 -15.11
N PHE A 116 2.63 -5.57 -15.81
CA PHE A 116 3.99 -5.27 -16.26
C PHE A 116 4.84 -4.83 -15.07
N PRO A 117 6.02 -5.42 -14.84
CA PRO A 117 6.88 -5.04 -13.71
C PRO A 117 7.36 -3.59 -13.83
N GLY A 118 6.94 -2.75 -12.88
CA GLY A 118 7.32 -1.33 -12.81
C GLY A 118 6.55 -0.38 -13.73
N GLU A 119 5.54 -0.85 -14.47
CA GLU A 119 4.72 0.01 -15.33
C GLU A 119 3.23 -0.34 -15.19
N CYS A 120 2.52 0.40 -14.32
CA CYS A 120 1.13 0.10 -13.98
C CYS A 120 0.14 0.20 -15.16
N SER A 121 0.42 1.09 -16.11
CA SER A 121 -0.40 1.27 -17.32
C SER A 121 -0.12 0.22 -18.40
N MET A 122 0.71 -0.79 -18.11
CA MET A 122 1.05 -1.85 -19.05
C MET A 122 0.75 -3.23 -18.48
N TYR A 123 0.51 -4.19 -19.37
CA TYR A 123 0.38 -5.59 -19.01
C TYR A 123 1.02 -6.48 -20.07
N VAL A 124 1.31 -7.70 -19.66
CA VAL A 124 2.04 -8.71 -20.40
C VAL A 124 1.07 -9.83 -20.74
N MET A 125 0.97 -10.18 -22.03
CA MET A 125 0.23 -11.33 -22.49
C MET A 125 1.16 -12.51 -22.70
N CYS A 126 0.98 -13.55 -21.90
CA CYS A 126 1.68 -14.82 -22.04
C CYS A 126 0.70 -15.85 -22.62
N GLU A 127 1.12 -16.61 -23.64
CA GLU A 127 0.37 -17.76 -24.12
C GLU A 127 1.30 -18.96 -24.19
N ASN A 128 0.87 -20.11 -23.65
CA ASN A 128 1.71 -21.32 -23.61
C ASN A 128 3.09 -21.09 -22.98
N ARG A 129 3.15 -20.22 -21.95
CA ARG A 129 4.37 -19.78 -21.25
C ARG A 129 5.38 -19.00 -22.11
N GLU A 130 4.96 -18.51 -23.27
CA GLU A 130 5.74 -17.65 -24.14
C GLU A 130 5.16 -16.23 -24.14
N LEU A 131 6.03 -15.23 -24.22
CA LEU A 131 5.63 -13.84 -24.37
C LEU A 131 5.00 -13.64 -25.75
N VAL A 132 3.74 -13.22 -25.80
CA VAL A 132 3.03 -12.94 -27.06
C VAL A 132 2.98 -11.44 -27.34
N ALA A 133 2.66 -10.64 -26.32
CA ALA A 133 2.52 -9.19 -26.48
C ALA A 133 2.72 -8.45 -25.15
N THR A 134 2.97 -7.15 -25.26
CA THR A 134 2.85 -6.18 -24.18
C THR A 134 1.88 -5.11 -24.64
N GLU A 135 0.88 -4.82 -23.83
CA GLU A 135 -0.20 -3.91 -24.19
C GLU A 135 -0.29 -2.76 -23.19
N LEU A 136 -0.73 -1.60 -23.68
CA LEU A 136 -0.96 -0.42 -22.86
C LEU A 136 -2.44 -0.33 -22.50
N CYS A 137 -2.72 -0.06 -21.24
CA CYS A 137 -4.06 0.31 -20.82
C CYS A 137 -4.49 1.64 -21.45
N PRO A 138 -5.81 1.85 -21.63
CA PRO A 138 -6.33 3.16 -22.00
C PRO A 138 -5.81 4.25 -21.05
N ALA A 139 -5.70 5.48 -21.56
CA ALA A 139 -5.08 6.58 -20.82
C ALA A 139 -5.69 6.76 -19.42
N GLY A 140 -4.81 6.77 -18.40
CA GLY A 140 -5.19 6.95 -17.00
C GLY A 140 -5.68 5.68 -16.28
N LEU A 141 -5.69 4.52 -16.94
CA LEU A 141 -6.01 3.23 -16.32
C LEU A 141 -4.76 2.39 -16.07
N HIS A 142 -4.85 1.53 -15.06
CA HIS A 142 -3.83 0.57 -14.66
C HIS A 142 -4.35 -0.85 -14.79
N PHE A 143 -3.48 -1.81 -15.08
CA PHE A 143 -3.89 -3.20 -15.18
C PHE A 143 -4.20 -3.78 -13.80
N ASN A 144 -5.43 -4.27 -13.60
CA ASN A 144 -5.83 -5.04 -12.43
C ASN A 144 -5.56 -6.53 -12.70
N PRO A 145 -4.55 -7.15 -12.05
CA PRO A 145 -4.17 -8.53 -12.33
C PRO A 145 -5.16 -9.58 -11.80
N ILE A 146 -6.08 -9.20 -10.93
CA ILE A 146 -7.11 -10.11 -10.39
C ILE A 146 -8.32 -10.19 -11.31
N LEU A 147 -8.71 -9.05 -11.90
CA LEU A 147 -9.81 -8.99 -12.86
C LEU A 147 -9.35 -9.21 -14.31
N SER A 148 -8.05 -9.13 -14.58
CA SER A 148 -7.46 -9.14 -15.93
C SER A 148 -8.10 -8.09 -16.85
N VAL A 149 -8.22 -6.86 -16.33
CA VAL A 149 -8.74 -5.70 -17.08
C VAL A 149 -7.98 -4.45 -16.69
N CYS A 150 -8.00 -3.44 -17.55
CA CYS A 150 -7.58 -2.10 -17.18
C CYS A 150 -8.66 -1.44 -16.31
N ASP A 151 -8.27 -1.02 -15.12
CA ASP A 151 -9.11 -0.43 -14.09
C ASP A 151 -8.52 0.91 -13.62
N SER A 152 -9.29 1.64 -12.84
CA SER A 152 -8.84 2.84 -12.14
C SER A 152 -7.64 2.55 -11.21
N PRO A 153 -6.69 3.50 -11.07
CA PRO A 153 -5.45 3.30 -10.30
C PRO A 153 -5.63 2.81 -8.86
N ASP A 154 -6.67 3.29 -8.18
CA ASP A 154 -7.05 2.95 -6.82
C ASP A 154 -7.53 1.49 -6.68
N HIS A 155 -8.16 0.93 -7.72
CA HIS A 155 -8.66 -0.45 -7.71
C HIS A 155 -7.67 -1.47 -8.30
N ALA A 156 -6.78 -1.03 -9.19
CA ALA A 156 -5.76 -1.92 -9.78
C ALA A 156 -4.70 -2.38 -8.76
N GLU A 157 -4.52 -1.66 -7.65
CA GLU A 157 -3.55 -1.93 -6.58
C GLU A 157 -2.13 -2.17 -7.09
N CYS A 158 -1.73 -1.39 -8.09
CA CYS A 158 -0.35 -1.37 -8.55
C CYS A 158 0.54 -0.80 -7.43
N LEU A 159 1.65 -1.49 -7.15
CA LEU A 159 2.50 -1.19 -5.99
C LEU A 159 3.02 0.25 -5.95
N GLU A 160 3.22 0.91 -7.09
CA GLU A 160 3.68 2.31 -7.11
C GLU A 160 2.63 3.32 -6.63
N PHE A 161 1.34 2.96 -6.69
CA PHE A 161 0.22 3.86 -6.39
C PHE A 161 -0.39 3.62 -5.01
N VAL A 162 -0.28 2.41 -4.46
CA VAL A 162 -0.92 2.04 -3.18
C VAL A 162 -0.58 3.02 -2.04
N CYS A 163 0.67 3.44 -1.93
CA CYS A 163 1.12 4.33 -0.86
C CYS A 163 1.37 5.78 -1.34
N GLN A 164 0.92 6.15 -2.54
CA GLN A 164 1.28 7.44 -3.14
C GLN A 164 0.84 8.64 -2.29
N ASP A 165 -0.30 8.51 -1.59
CA ASP A 165 -0.85 9.55 -0.73
C ASP A 165 -0.39 9.46 0.73
N ASN A 166 0.45 8.48 1.10
CA ASN A 166 0.95 8.34 2.46
C ASN A 166 2.12 9.31 2.71
N PRO A 167 2.00 10.30 3.63
CA PRO A 167 3.02 11.31 3.85
C PRO A 167 4.36 10.70 4.31
N VAL A 168 5.47 11.32 3.89
CA VAL A 168 6.81 10.89 4.34
C VAL A 168 6.92 10.94 5.86
N GLY A 169 7.37 9.84 6.46
CA GLY A 169 7.46 9.68 7.92
C GLY A 169 6.21 9.08 8.57
N SER A 170 5.14 8.82 7.81
CA SER A 170 3.97 8.06 8.25
C SER A 170 4.13 6.57 7.92
N GLN A 171 3.67 5.71 8.82
CA GLN A 171 3.53 4.27 8.56
C GLN A 171 2.07 3.88 8.72
N VAL A 172 1.52 3.19 7.73
CA VAL A 172 0.15 2.67 7.74
C VAL A 172 0.13 1.30 7.06
N ALA A 173 -0.75 0.42 7.52
CA ALA A 173 -1.03 -0.83 6.86
C ALA A 173 -2.40 -0.78 6.15
N LEU A 174 -2.44 -1.20 4.89
CA LEU A 174 -3.62 -1.13 4.03
C LEU A 174 -4.01 -2.55 3.61
N ALA A 175 -5.28 -2.90 3.79
CA ALA A 175 -5.82 -4.16 3.26
C ALA A 175 -5.86 -4.11 1.72
N SER A 176 -5.63 -5.25 1.08
CA SER A 176 -5.83 -5.35 -0.36
C SER A 176 -7.30 -5.46 -0.72
N LEU A 177 -7.76 -4.63 -1.66
CA LEU A 177 -9.09 -4.65 -2.26
C LEU A 177 -9.32 -5.92 -3.08
N ASN A 178 -8.27 -6.44 -3.73
CA ASN A 178 -8.38 -7.59 -4.62
C ASN A 178 -7.99 -8.94 -3.99
N SER A 179 -7.48 -8.97 -2.75
CA SER A 179 -7.13 -10.23 -2.06
C SER A 179 -7.14 -10.08 -0.54
N CYS A 180 -8.02 -10.83 0.15
CA CYS A 180 -8.07 -10.82 1.61
C CYS A 180 -6.78 -11.34 2.27
N GLN A 181 -6.01 -12.17 1.57
CA GLN A 181 -4.73 -12.68 2.06
C GLN A 181 -3.59 -11.66 1.89
N ARG A 182 -3.82 -10.54 1.23
CA ARG A 182 -2.78 -9.60 0.85
C ARG A 182 -3.00 -8.26 1.55
N TYR A 183 -1.91 -7.64 1.94
CA TYR A 183 -1.93 -6.31 2.53
C TYR A 183 -0.62 -5.60 2.22
N PHE A 184 -0.60 -4.30 2.48
CA PHE A 184 0.54 -3.45 2.20
C PHE A 184 0.97 -2.74 3.46
N ILE A 185 2.28 -2.60 3.63
CA ILE A 185 2.85 -1.72 4.63
C ILE A 185 3.43 -0.52 3.88
N CYS A 186 2.87 0.64 4.14
CA CYS A 186 3.37 1.91 3.63
C CYS A 186 4.36 2.50 4.63
N ILE A 187 5.58 2.82 4.20
CA ILE A 187 6.56 3.60 4.98
C ILE A 187 6.86 4.87 4.17
N GLY A 188 6.16 5.96 4.49
CA GLY A 188 6.00 7.07 3.55
C GLY A 188 5.37 6.58 2.24
N ASN A 189 5.93 6.98 1.11
CA ASN A 189 5.48 6.57 -0.22
C ASN A 189 5.99 5.19 -0.67
N VAL A 190 6.73 4.46 0.18
CA VAL A 190 7.26 3.14 -0.17
C VAL A 190 6.24 2.07 0.19
N THR A 191 5.78 1.34 -0.82
CA THR A 191 4.88 0.19 -0.65
C THR A 191 5.67 -1.09 -0.45
N VAL A 192 5.34 -1.80 0.63
CA VAL A 192 5.87 -3.12 0.92
C VAL A 192 4.72 -4.12 0.92
N GLU A 193 4.67 -4.97 -0.10
CA GLU A 193 3.66 -6.02 -0.20
C GLU A 193 3.89 -7.15 0.82
N ARG A 194 2.80 -7.63 1.41
CA ARG A 194 2.79 -8.73 2.37
C ARG A 194 1.60 -9.64 2.12
N PHE A 195 1.78 -10.88 2.57
CA PHE A 195 0.74 -11.89 2.53
C PHE A 195 0.56 -12.48 3.92
N CYS A 196 -0.69 -12.66 4.30
CA CYS A 196 -1.08 -13.51 5.41
C CYS A 196 -0.73 -14.97 5.12
N ALA A 197 -0.65 -15.79 6.17
CA ALA A 197 -0.43 -17.22 6.01
C ALA A 197 -1.62 -17.86 5.26
N PRO A 198 -1.41 -18.99 4.55
CA PRO A 198 -2.51 -19.66 3.87
C PRO A 198 -3.67 -19.96 4.81
N GLY A 199 -4.89 -19.56 4.42
CA GLY A 199 -6.11 -19.72 5.23
C GLY A 199 -6.35 -18.63 6.28
N THR A 200 -5.59 -17.53 6.23
CA THR A 200 -5.80 -16.34 7.07
C THR A 200 -6.02 -15.09 6.22
N ILE A 201 -6.82 -14.14 6.71
CA ILE A 201 -7.13 -12.87 6.04
C ILE A 201 -6.60 -11.70 6.87
N TYR A 202 -6.26 -10.61 6.20
CA TYR A 202 -5.78 -9.40 6.86
C TYR A 202 -6.95 -8.59 7.42
N GLU A 203 -6.93 -8.33 8.73
CA GLU A 203 -7.87 -7.46 9.42
C GLU A 203 -7.21 -6.11 9.68
N ALA A 204 -7.69 -5.07 8.99
CA ALA A 204 -7.09 -3.73 9.06
C ALA A 204 -7.33 -3.03 10.41
N GLU A 205 -8.41 -3.35 11.14
CA GLU A 205 -8.74 -2.69 12.41
C GLU A 205 -7.71 -3.01 13.50
N ASN A 206 -7.22 -4.25 13.52
CA ASN A 206 -6.27 -4.75 14.51
C ASN A 206 -4.87 -4.99 13.92
N GLU A 207 -4.69 -4.68 12.63
CA GLU A 207 -3.43 -4.77 11.88
C GLU A 207 -2.75 -6.15 11.88
N TRP A 208 -3.54 -7.22 11.90
CA TRP A 208 -3.04 -8.60 11.98
C TRP A 208 -3.85 -9.56 11.09
N CYS A 209 -3.28 -10.74 10.84
CA CYS A 209 -3.95 -11.78 10.08
C CYS A 209 -4.79 -12.67 11.01
N ILE A 210 -6.08 -12.79 10.72
CA ILE A 210 -7.03 -13.65 11.43
C ILE A 210 -7.44 -14.84 10.56
N VAL A 211 -8.05 -15.86 11.14
CA VAL A 211 -8.54 -17.01 10.36
C VAL A 211 -9.73 -16.61 9.48
N ASP A 212 -9.78 -17.15 8.26
CA ASP A 212 -10.95 -17.02 7.38
C ASP A 212 -12.05 -17.95 7.92
N ASP A 213 -13.12 -17.38 8.49
CA ASP A 213 -14.21 -18.12 9.10
C ASP A 213 -15.58 -17.50 8.80
N LEU A 214 -16.65 -18.04 9.40
CA LEU A 214 -18.01 -17.56 9.15
C LEU A 214 -18.30 -16.20 9.79
N GLU A 215 -17.51 -15.80 10.79
CA GLU A 215 -17.63 -14.49 11.45
C GLU A 215 -16.86 -13.42 10.66
N ASN A 216 -15.72 -13.82 10.07
CA ASN A 216 -14.84 -12.98 9.26
C ASN A 216 -14.59 -13.63 7.89
N PRO A 217 -15.61 -13.71 7.02
CA PRO A 217 -15.43 -14.28 5.70
C PRO A 217 -14.60 -13.33 4.82
N CYS A 218 -13.77 -13.89 3.94
CA CYS A 218 -13.10 -13.11 2.91
C CYS A 218 -14.09 -12.40 1.96
N GLU A 219 -14.17 -11.08 2.05
CA GLU A 219 -14.92 -10.22 1.14
C GLU A 219 -13.98 -9.30 0.36
N VAL A 220 -13.62 -9.70 -0.87
CA VAL A 220 -12.87 -8.82 -1.78
C VAL A 220 -13.78 -7.71 -2.30
N SER A 221 -13.27 -6.48 -2.32
CA SER A 221 -13.96 -5.32 -2.87
C SER A 221 -13.82 -5.29 -4.39
N ILE A 222 -14.33 -6.32 -5.05
CA ILE A 222 -14.48 -6.36 -6.51
C ILE A 222 -15.69 -5.49 -6.89
N LEU A 223 -15.47 -4.17 -7.01
CA LEU A 223 -16.44 -3.31 -7.67
C LEU A 223 -16.61 -3.86 -9.09
N THR A 224 -17.76 -4.45 -9.36
CA THR A 224 -18.07 -4.98 -10.68
C THR A 224 -18.21 -3.78 -11.61
N VAL A 225 -17.22 -3.57 -12.49
CA VAL A 225 -17.32 -2.60 -13.59
C VAL A 225 -18.55 -3.01 -14.41
N ARG A 226 -19.60 -2.18 -14.36
CA ARG A 226 -20.92 -2.45 -14.96
C ARG A 226 -21.12 -1.65 -16.22
#